data_AF-A0A9P0IMS1-F1
#
_entry.id   AF-A0A9P0IMS1-F1
#
_cell.length_a   1.000
_cell.length_b   1.000
_cell.length_c   1.000
_cell.angle_alpha   90.00
_cell.angle_beta   90.00
_cell.angle_gamma   90.00
#
_symmetry.space_group_name_H-M   'P 1'
#
loop_
_entity.id
_entity.type
_entity.pdbx_description
1 polymer ?
#
loop_
_entity_poly.entity_id
_entity_poly.type
_entity_poly.pdbx_seq_one_letter_code
_entity_poly.pdbx_strand_id
1 'polypeptide(L)' 'MSTWRMAGLNYVNYSNIAANTLRKSLKTEHRDAAIKRGIPTVKYYYWENGQMLAHGQKLKVVEKERVAAKA' A
#
# COMPACT_ATOMS: atom_id res chain seq x y z
N MET A 1 -0.36 -5.00 -22.24
CA MET A 1 0.00 -4.79 -20.82
C MET A 1 -1.23 -4.92 -19.96
N SER A 2 -1.12 -5.52 -18.77
CA SER A 2 -2.24 -5.54 -17.83
C SER A 2 -2.49 -4.15 -17.25
N THR A 3 -3.75 -3.71 -17.24
CA THR A 3 -4.17 -2.35 -16.85
C THR A 3 -3.74 -1.96 -15.43
N TRP A 4 -3.73 -2.92 -14.50
CA TRP A 4 -3.30 -2.70 -13.12
C TRP A 4 -1.80 -2.43 -12.97
N ARG A 5 -0.95 -2.95 -13.87
CA ARG A 5 0.49 -2.62 -13.89
C ARG A 5 0.72 -1.19 -14.35
N MET A 6 -0.08 -0.71 -15.31
CA MET A 6 0.00 0.66 -15.80
C MET A 6 -0.44 1.68 -14.73
N ALA A 7 -1.38 1.29 -13.86
CA ALA A 7 -1.81 2.09 -12.71
C ALA A 7 -0.77 2.15 -11.56
N GLY A 8 0.41 1.54 -11.72
CA GLY A 8 1.46 1.56 -10.71
C GLY A 8 1.24 0.60 -9.54
N LEU A 9 0.30 -0.34 -9.63
CA LEU A 9 0.20 -1.39 -8.61
C LEU A 9 1.37 -2.35 -8.72
N ASN A 10 2.10 -2.51 -7.61
CA ASN A 10 3.06 -3.59 -7.48
C ASN A 10 2.31 -4.95 -7.39
N TYR A 11 3.02 -6.04 -7.68
CA TYR A 11 2.44 -7.38 -7.66
C TYR A 11 1.93 -7.82 -6.27
N VAL A 12 2.67 -7.51 -5.20
CA VAL A 12 2.26 -7.77 -3.81
C VAL A 12 0.94 -7.06 -3.48
N ASN A 13 0.79 -5.79 -3.89
CA ASN A 13 -0.44 -5.03 -3.68
C ASN A 13 -1.62 -5.65 -4.43
N TYR A 14 -1.40 -6.07 -5.68
CA TYR A 14 -2.42 -6.78 -6.46
C TYR A 14 -2.85 -8.09 -5.78
N SER A 15 -1.89 -8.91 -5.36
CA SER A 15 -2.16 -10.19 -4.69
C SER A 15 -2.88 -10.00 -3.35
N ASN A 16 -2.56 -8.95 -2.59
CA ASN A 16 -3.26 -8.61 -1.36
C ASN A 16 -4.74 -8.25 -1.60
N ILE A 17 -5.03 -7.50 -2.67
CA ILE A 17 -6.40 -7.16 -3.07
C ILE A 17 -7.15 -8.45 -3.46
N ALA A 18 -6.57 -9.29 -4.30
CA ALA A 18 -7.18 -10.56 -4.72
C ALA A 18 -7.47 -11.48 -3.52
N ALA A 19 -6.52 -11.60 -2.59
CA ALA A 19 -6.70 -12.39 -1.37
C ALA A 19 -7.84 -11.84 -0.48
N ASN A 20 -7.99 -10.52 -0.38
CA ASN A 20 -9.08 -9.91 0.37
C ASN A 20 -10.45 -10.15 -0.29
N THR A 21 -10.52 -10.08 -1.62
CA THR A 21 -11.75 -10.44 -2.35
C THR A 21 -12.11 -11.89 -2.12
N LEU A 22 -11.14 -12.81 -2.22
CA LEU A 22 -11.35 -14.23 -1.97
C LEU A 22 -11.92 -14.48 -0.57
N ARG A 23 -11.34 -13.88 0.48
CA ARG A 23 -11.83 -14.01 1.87
C ARG A 23 -13.29 -13.60 2.03
N LYS A 24 -13.72 -12.54 1.34
CA LYS A 24 -15.11 -12.06 1.39
C LYS A 24 -16.08 -13.00 0.67
N SER A 25 -15.62 -13.73 -0.34
CA SER A 25 -16.43 -14.68 -1.10
C SER A 25 -16.67 -16.02 -0.37
N LEU A 26 -15.95 -16.31 0.73
CA LEU A 26 -16.17 -17.54 1.50
C LEU A 26 -17.52 -17.55 2.23
N LYS A 27 -18.03 -18.77 2.50
CA LYS A 27 -19.18 -19.01 3.39
C LYS A 27 -18.91 -18.46 4.79
N THR A 28 -19.97 -18.07 5.50
CA THR A 28 -19.91 -17.41 6.81
C THR A 28 -19.07 -18.18 7.83
N GLU A 29 -19.20 -19.51 7.87
CA GLU A 29 -18.50 -20.41 8.81
C GLU A 29 -16.97 -20.30 8.75
N HIS A 30 -16.40 -19.98 7.59
CA HIS A 30 -14.94 -19.87 7.40
C HIS A 30 -14.47 -18.44 7.21
N ARG A 31 -15.40 -17.51 6.99
CA ARG A 31 -15.11 -16.12 6.66
C ARG A 31 -14.43 -15.39 7.81
N ASP A 32 -14.88 -15.60 9.05
CA ASP A 32 -14.38 -14.85 10.21
C ASP A 32 -12.91 -15.14 10.52
N ALA A 33 -12.53 -16.42 10.48
CA ALA A 33 -11.13 -16.84 10.64
C ALA A 33 -10.26 -16.31 9.50
N ALA A 34 -10.79 -16.28 8.28
CA ALA A 34 -10.06 -15.81 7.10
C ALA A 34 -9.86 -14.29 7.10
N ILE A 35 -10.87 -13.51 7.48
CA ILE A 35 -10.82 -12.04 7.57
C ILE A 35 -9.77 -11.58 8.59
N LYS A 36 -9.72 -12.22 9.78
CA LYS A 36 -8.74 -11.87 10.83
C LYS A 36 -7.29 -11.90 10.33
N ARG A 37 -6.95 -12.80 9.39
CA ARG A 37 -5.62 -12.91 8.79
C ARG A 37 -5.27 -11.78 7.81
N GLY A 38 -6.27 -11.04 7.33
CA GLY A 38 -6.07 -9.96 6.37
C GLY A 38 -5.76 -8.60 7.00
N ILE A 39 -5.76 -8.51 8.34
CA ILE A 39 -5.58 -7.25 9.06
C ILE A 39 -4.09 -6.90 9.09
N PRO A 40 -3.66 -5.77 8.51
CA PRO A 40 -2.27 -5.34 8.59
C PRO A 40 -1.94 -4.92 10.02
N THR A 41 -1.04 -5.65 10.68
CA THR A 41 -0.59 -5.35 12.05
C THR A 41 0.51 -4.30 12.09
N VAL A 42 1.26 -4.14 11.00
CA VAL A 42 2.40 -3.23 10.92
C VAL A 42 1.95 -1.87 10.39
N LYS A 43 2.22 -0.81 11.16
CA LYS A 43 2.07 0.58 10.71
C LYS A 43 3.45 1.14 10.39
N TYR A 44 3.55 1.84 9.27
CA TYR A 44 4.74 2.59 8.92
C TYR A 44 4.51 4.08 9.17
N TYR A 45 5.60 4.78 9.54
CA TYR A 45 5.61 6.22 9.76
C TYR A 45 6.76 6.81 8.94
N TYR A 46 6.50 7.95 8.33
CA TYR A 46 7.55 8.73 7.67
C TYR A 46 8.23 9.63 8.71
N TRP A 47 9.50 9.90 8.49
CA TRP A 47 10.32 10.75 9.36
C TRP A 47 10.96 11.83 8.50
N GLU A 48 10.94 13.07 8.99
CA GLU A 48 11.56 14.21 8.32
C GLU A 48 12.20 15.10 9.39
N ASN A 49 13.45 15.52 9.19
CA ASN A 49 14.17 16.42 10.11
C ASN A 49 14.14 15.99 11.59
N GLY A 50 14.21 14.69 11.87
CA GLY A 50 14.21 14.13 13.23
C GLY A 50 12.84 14.08 13.91
N GLN A 51 11.77 14.48 13.23
CA GLN A 51 10.40 14.37 13.75
C GLN A 51 9.60 13.32 12.97
N MET A 52 8.81 12.54 13.70
CA MET A 52 7.87 11.60 13.11
C MET A 52 6.68 12.38 12.51
N LEU A 53 6.41 12.16 11.23
CA LEU A 53 5.25 12.74 10.55
C LEU A 53 3.95 12.08 11.02
N ALA A 54 2.84 12.80 10.85
CA ALA A 54 1.52 12.26 11.19
C ALA A 54 1.18 11.02 10.35
N HIS A 55 0.35 10.13 10.90
CA HIS A 55 -0.04 8.89 10.23
C HIS A 55 -0.70 9.20 8.86
N GLY A 56 -0.10 8.70 7.78
CA GLY A 56 -0.58 8.90 6.41
C GLY A 56 -0.02 10.13 5.69
N GLN A 57 0.81 10.94 6.34
CA GLN A 57 1.46 12.08 5.69
C GLN A 57 2.64 11.58 4.86
N LYS A 58 2.52 11.65 3.52
CA LYS A 58 3.60 11.28 2.60
C LYS A 58 4.75 12.29 2.74
N LEU A 59 5.99 11.81 2.61
CA LEU A 59 7.14 12.70 2.45
C LEU A 59 6.86 13.67 1.30
N LYS A 60 7.13 14.96 1.52
CA LYS A 60 7.15 15.92 0.42
C LYS A 60 8.29 15.49 -0.51
N VAL A 61 7.95 15.02 -1.70
CA VAL A 61 8.96 14.77 -2.74
C VAL A 61 9.59 16.12 -3.03
N VAL A 62 10.87 16.28 -2.70
CA VAL A 62 11.62 17.47 -3.07
C VAL A 62 11.78 17.42 -4.59
N GLU A 63 10.84 18.05 -5.29
CA GLU A 63 10.75 18.10 -6.75
C GLU A 63 11.93 18.89 -7.39
N LYS A 64 12.81 19.47 -6.57
CA LYS A 64 13.85 20.42 -6.99
C LYS A 64 15.08 19.82 -7.68
N GLU A 65 15.35 18.51 -7.61
CA GLU A 65 16.62 17.97 -8.18
C GLU A 65 16.47 17.29 -9.55
N ARG A 66 15.27 16.89 -9.97
CA ARG A 66 15.10 16.23 -11.29
C ARG A 66 15.04 17.20 -12.47
N VAL A 67 14.86 18.49 -12.23
CA VAL A 67 14.87 19.52 -13.28
C VAL A 67 16.27 20.10 -13.50
N ALA A 68 17.15 20.08 -12.48
CA ALA A 68 18.52 20.58 -12.59
C ALA A 68 19.48 19.61 -13.30
N ALA A 69 19.21 18.31 -13.29
CA ALA A 69 20.04 17.30 -13.96
C ALA A 69 19.67 17.05 -15.44
N LYS A 70 18.79 17.89 -16.02
CA LYS A 70 18.32 17.75 -17.41
C LYS A 70 18.48 19.03 -18.25
N ALA A 71 19.27 19.99 -17.76
CA ALA A 71 19.69 21.19 -18.49
C ALA A 71 21.17 21.08 -18.86
#